data_AF-A0A0L0DMH7-F1
#
_entry.id   AF-A0A0L0DMH7-F1
#
_cell.length_a   1.000
_cell.length_b   1.000
_cell.length_c   1.000
_cell.angle_alpha   90.00
_cell.angle_beta   90.00
_cell.angle_gamma   90.00
#
_symmetry.space_group_name_H-M   'P 1'
#
loop_
_entity.id
_entity.type
_entity.pdbx_description
1 polymer ?
#
loop_
_entity_poly.entity_id
_entity_poly.type
_entity_poly.pdbx_seq_one_letter_code
_entity_poly.pdbx_strand_id
1 'polypeptide(L)'
;MVIRGLDKFTGLTATDEDDVSEAPERKRLFFAGGRSHLEADTLFVTTKSNGENAKATLREIGGEWWVLAGSKNVCLACPVATDPRTVYNNTDPTIPSWKILNAFHEYVTGVVRDELDALEELGRVLHDNHYVVLFEFNNATHEHLFPIEADFLDGFAIRGVGSAAIDPVTTFALFDKYQFPAVKVEKRAVAELDDIVAEVRADTTTEGVVVYFMLDGEVIGLLKVKSDFYTLARATREQFKRLGNSVFRALKALQPRAPSGAVREAVTISRATLTDVENRIRRRMARMDQIPSYETDHEAWAARAVAFCHYWLDNVYNKAPLTIEARKAAIEASRAKFGTLYAKFYAQYVPGAEVEAGVAGASGGGL
;
A
#
# COMPACT_ATOMS: atom_id res chain seq x y z
N MET A 1 -17.80 16.60 -12.30
CA MET A 1 -16.43 16.70 -11.74
C MET A 1 -15.85 15.29 -11.64
N VAL A 2 -14.57 15.09 -11.96
CA VAL A 2 -13.92 13.77 -11.91
C VAL A 2 -12.79 13.81 -10.87
N ILE A 3 -12.85 12.95 -9.85
CA ILE A 3 -11.77 12.82 -8.86
C ILE A 3 -10.79 11.77 -9.37
N ARG A 4 -9.61 12.22 -9.79
CA ARG A 4 -8.56 11.38 -10.37
C ARG A 4 -7.33 11.36 -9.46
N GLY A 5 -6.70 10.19 -9.32
CA GLY A 5 -5.39 10.07 -8.67
C GLY A 5 -4.26 10.45 -9.62
N LEU A 6 -3.00 10.29 -9.21
CA LEU A 6 -1.85 10.45 -10.11
C LEU A 6 -1.89 9.45 -11.28
N ASP A 7 -1.30 9.84 -12.41
CA ASP A 7 -1.09 8.92 -13.54
C ASP A 7 -0.13 7.78 -13.11
N LYS A 8 -0.16 6.64 -13.81
CA LYS A 8 0.71 5.51 -13.47
C LYS A 8 2.16 5.86 -13.84
N PHE A 9 3.02 5.98 -12.83
CA PHE A 9 4.47 6.13 -12.99
C PHE A 9 5.20 4.84 -12.59
N THR A 10 6.28 4.49 -13.30
CA THR A 10 6.98 3.20 -13.22
C THR A 10 8.38 3.31 -12.60
N GLY A 11 9.05 2.17 -12.35
CA GLY A 11 10.43 2.11 -11.81
C GLY A 11 11.53 2.48 -12.83
N LEU A 12 12.80 2.50 -12.37
CA LEU A 12 13.99 2.88 -13.16
C LEU A 12 14.22 1.95 -14.36
N THR A 13 13.81 0.70 -14.22
CA THR A 13 14.00 -0.35 -15.22
C THR A 13 12.68 -1.03 -15.55
N ALA A 14 12.59 -1.65 -16.73
CA ALA A 14 11.40 -2.39 -17.15
C ALA A 14 11.08 -3.58 -16.23
N THR A 15 12.05 -4.05 -15.45
CA THR A 15 11.92 -5.16 -14.49
C THR A 15 11.36 -4.70 -13.14
N ASP A 16 11.39 -3.41 -12.80
CA ASP A 16 10.82 -2.87 -11.54
C ASP A 16 9.27 -2.85 -11.53
N GLU A 17 8.61 -3.20 -12.64
CA GLU A 17 7.16 -3.27 -12.77
C GLU A 17 6.60 -4.65 -12.39
N ASP A 18 5.56 -4.67 -11.56
CA ASP A 18 4.85 -5.91 -11.17
C ASP A 18 3.92 -6.46 -12.28
N ASP A 19 3.62 -5.66 -13.31
CA ASP A 19 2.76 -5.99 -14.45
C ASP A 19 3.47 -5.65 -15.76
N VAL A 20 3.24 -6.45 -16.82
CA VAL A 20 3.60 -6.05 -18.20
C VAL A 20 2.75 -4.83 -18.53
N SER A 21 3.33 -3.65 -18.33
CA SER A 21 2.76 -2.40 -18.78
C SER A 21 2.57 -2.49 -20.29
N GLU A 22 1.32 -2.51 -20.75
CA GLU A 22 0.98 -2.37 -22.17
C GLU A 22 1.39 -1.00 -22.75
N ALA A 23 2.01 -0.10 -21.95
CA ALA A 23 2.62 1.12 -22.46
C ALA A 23 3.87 0.73 -23.29
N PRO A 24 3.80 0.82 -24.63
CA PRO A 24 4.84 0.33 -25.51
C PRO A 24 6.08 1.21 -25.38
N GLU A 25 7.21 0.60 -25.07
CA GLU A 25 8.56 0.99 -25.52
C GLU A 25 8.93 2.50 -25.45
N ARG A 26 8.46 3.24 -24.44
CA ARG A 26 8.81 4.64 -24.25
C ARG A 26 9.38 4.89 -22.88
N LYS A 27 10.71 4.79 -22.79
CA LYS A 27 11.50 5.45 -21.72
C LYS A 27 11.23 6.97 -21.60
N ARG A 28 10.53 7.57 -22.59
CA ARG A 28 10.08 8.96 -22.68
C ARG A 28 8.72 9.27 -22.00
N LEU A 29 8.03 8.28 -21.40
CA LEU A 29 6.75 8.51 -20.69
C LEU A 29 6.92 8.75 -19.18
N PHE A 30 8.12 8.57 -18.64
CA PHE A 30 8.39 8.69 -17.19
C PHE A 30 8.57 10.14 -16.75
N PHE A 31 8.83 11.02 -17.71
CA PHE A 31 9.10 12.42 -17.49
C PHE A 31 8.18 13.27 -18.39
N ALA A 32 7.59 14.30 -17.82
CA ALA A 32 6.69 15.21 -18.51
C ALA A 32 7.41 15.84 -19.72
N GLY A 33 6.71 15.94 -20.84
CA GLY A 33 7.22 16.63 -22.03
C GLY A 33 8.43 15.96 -22.71
N GLY A 34 8.73 14.69 -22.42
CA GLY A 34 9.88 13.98 -23.00
C GLY A 34 11.22 14.34 -22.36
N ARG A 35 11.18 14.95 -21.16
CA ARG A 35 12.36 15.25 -20.33
C ARG A 35 13.05 13.96 -19.82
N SER A 36 14.14 14.13 -19.09
CA SER A 36 14.92 13.07 -18.45
C SER A 36 15.25 13.43 -17.00
N HIS A 37 15.49 12.41 -16.16
CA HIS A 37 16.03 12.59 -14.81
C HIS A 37 17.33 13.41 -14.76
N LEU A 38 18.13 13.35 -15.84
CA LEU A 38 19.38 14.12 -15.95
C LEU A 38 19.17 15.63 -16.02
N GLU A 39 17.96 16.07 -16.35
CA GLU A 39 17.60 17.49 -16.39
C GLU A 39 17.14 17.99 -15.01
N ALA A 40 16.92 17.11 -14.03
CA ALA A 40 16.51 17.53 -12.70
C ALA A 40 17.62 18.34 -12.00
N ASP A 41 17.21 19.35 -11.23
CA ASP A 41 18.11 20.11 -10.34
C ASP A 41 18.02 19.63 -8.88
N THR A 42 16.89 19.04 -8.50
CA THR A 42 16.55 18.70 -7.12
C THR A 42 15.74 17.41 -7.08
N LEU A 43 15.92 16.62 -6.01
CA LEU A 43 15.06 15.50 -5.67
C LEU A 43 14.26 15.80 -4.40
N PHE A 44 12.99 15.41 -4.38
CA PHE A 44 12.27 15.20 -3.12
C PHE A 44 11.98 13.71 -2.97
N VAL A 45 12.33 13.15 -1.82
CA VAL A 45 12.16 11.73 -1.50
C VAL A 45 11.10 11.61 -0.44
N THR A 46 10.04 10.86 -0.73
CA THR A 46 8.97 10.60 0.24
C THR A 46 8.93 9.13 0.60
N THR A 47 8.73 8.78 1.87
CA THR A 47 8.48 7.39 2.27
C THR A 47 7.24 6.86 1.54
N LYS A 48 7.32 5.63 1.03
CA LYS A 48 6.18 4.97 0.40
C LYS A 48 5.40 4.20 1.46
N SER A 49 4.24 4.75 1.84
CA SER A 49 3.31 4.10 2.77
C SER A 49 2.69 2.82 2.16
N ASN A 50 2.26 1.88 3.02
CA ASN A 50 1.91 0.49 2.66
C ASN A 50 0.38 0.23 2.63
N GLY A 51 -0.40 1.27 2.31
CA GLY A 51 -1.86 1.23 2.34
C GLY A 51 -2.53 0.91 1.01
N GLU A 52 -3.82 1.24 0.98
CA GLU A 52 -4.62 1.36 -0.24
C GLU A 52 -4.69 2.82 -0.70
N ASN A 53 -4.49 3.05 -2.00
CA ASN A 53 -4.59 4.40 -2.57
C ASN A 53 -5.95 5.06 -2.24
N ALA A 54 -5.87 6.21 -1.60
CA ALA A 54 -6.98 7.05 -1.19
C ALA A 54 -6.85 8.45 -1.81
N LYS A 55 -8.00 9.07 -2.04
CA LYS A 55 -8.11 10.43 -2.57
C LYS A 55 -9.27 11.12 -1.90
N ALA A 56 -9.09 12.38 -1.57
CA ALA A 56 -10.11 13.17 -0.91
C ALA A 56 -10.07 14.64 -1.32
N THR A 57 -11.21 15.32 -1.16
CA THR A 57 -11.34 16.74 -1.42
C THR A 57 -12.56 17.32 -0.71
N LEU A 58 -12.58 18.64 -0.53
CA LEU A 58 -13.76 19.43 -0.15
C LEU A 58 -14.33 20.20 -1.34
N ARG A 59 -15.65 20.28 -1.44
CA ARG A 59 -16.32 21.11 -2.46
C ARG A 59 -17.56 21.79 -1.90
N GLU A 60 -17.77 23.03 -2.28
CA GLU A 60 -19.04 23.71 -2.08
C GLU A 60 -20.04 23.24 -3.15
N ILE A 61 -21.18 22.68 -2.72
CA ILE A 61 -22.27 22.21 -3.59
C ILE A 61 -23.58 22.70 -3.00
N GLY A 62 -24.27 23.59 -3.71
CA GLY A 62 -25.54 24.14 -3.24
C GLY A 62 -25.41 25.03 -1.99
N GLY A 63 -24.26 25.68 -1.79
CA GLY A 63 -23.99 26.53 -0.62
C GLY A 63 -23.57 25.76 0.64
N GLU A 64 -23.34 24.45 0.52
CA GLU A 64 -22.89 23.61 1.63
C GLU A 64 -21.55 22.95 1.29
N TRP A 65 -20.72 22.69 2.30
CA TRP A 65 -19.48 21.94 2.15
C TRP A 65 -19.73 20.44 2.12
N TRP A 66 -19.12 19.77 1.13
CA TRP A 66 -19.15 18.33 0.95
C TRP A 66 -17.76 17.75 1.03
N VAL A 67 -17.64 16.65 1.75
CA VAL A 67 -16.49 15.74 1.69
C VAL A 67 -16.70 14.78 0.53
N LEU A 68 -15.70 14.67 -0.36
CA LEU A 68 -15.67 13.63 -1.37
C LEU A 68 -14.37 12.84 -1.22
N ALA A 69 -14.48 11.56 -0.91
CA ALA A 69 -13.31 10.73 -0.63
C ALA A 69 -13.53 9.26 -0.99
N GLY A 70 -12.45 8.53 -1.25
CA GLY A 70 -12.50 7.08 -1.44
C GLY A 70 -11.25 6.51 -2.10
N SER A 71 -11.35 5.25 -2.50
CA SER A 71 -10.28 4.50 -3.14
C SER A 71 -10.03 4.92 -4.59
N LYS A 72 -9.01 4.33 -5.23
CA LYS A 72 -8.69 4.48 -6.66
C LYS A 72 -9.93 4.44 -7.58
N ASN A 73 -10.85 3.49 -7.37
CA ASN A 73 -11.95 3.22 -8.29
C ASN A 73 -13.31 3.72 -7.83
N VAL A 74 -13.50 3.95 -6.52
CA VAL A 74 -14.80 4.30 -5.95
C VAL A 74 -14.62 5.47 -4.99
N CYS A 75 -15.30 6.58 -5.28
CA CYS A 75 -15.41 7.73 -4.38
C CYS A 75 -16.85 7.88 -3.90
N LEU A 76 -16.98 8.27 -2.65
CA LEU A 76 -18.25 8.55 -1.99
C LEU A 76 -18.30 10.05 -1.63
N ALA A 77 -19.50 10.57 -1.37
CA ALA A 77 -19.70 11.99 -1.08
C ALA A 77 -20.67 12.15 0.09
N CYS A 78 -20.35 13.01 1.05
CA CYS A 78 -21.19 13.28 2.20
C CYS A 78 -21.11 14.77 2.55
N PRO A 79 -22.23 15.44 2.89
CA PRO A 79 -22.16 16.78 3.46
C PRO A 79 -21.28 16.75 4.72
N VAL A 80 -20.47 17.78 4.94
CA VAL A 80 -19.62 17.88 6.14
C VAL A 80 -20.46 17.79 7.42
N ALA A 81 -21.65 18.38 7.41
CA ALA A 81 -22.59 18.37 8.54
C ALA A 81 -23.26 17.00 8.81
N THR A 82 -23.07 16.01 7.92
CA THR A 82 -23.67 14.68 8.04
C THR A 82 -22.60 13.65 8.38
N ASP A 83 -22.88 12.78 9.36
CA ASP A 83 -22.00 11.64 9.68
C ASP A 83 -22.10 10.59 8.55
N PRO A 84 -21.01 10.29 7.82
CA PRO A 84 -21.06 9.37 6.70
C PRO A 84 -21.43 7.94 7.10
N ARG A 85 -21.26 7.55 8.38
CA ARG A 85 -21.67 6.24 8.92
C ARG A 85 -23.18 6.04 8.90
N THR A 86 -23.95 7.14 8.91
CA THR A 86 -25.41 7.10 8.83
C THR A 86 -25.92 6.95 7.40
N VAL A 87 -25.11 7.36 6.42
CA VAL A 87 -25.43 7.31 4.98
C VAL A 87 -24.93 6.03 4.34
N TYR A 88 -23.69 5.65 4.67
CA TYR A 88 -22.98 4.51 4.11
C TYR A 88 -22.79 3.43 5.17
N ASN A 89 -23.83 2.64 5.42
CA ASN A 89 -23.77 1.51 6.35
C ASN A 89 -23.17 0.25 5.67
N ASN A 90 -21.99 0.38 5.08
CA ASN A 90 -21.30 -0.75 4.47
C ASN A 90 -20.43 -1.44 5.53
N THR A 91 -20.73 -2.70 5.82
CA THR A 91 -19.96 -3.53 6.75
C THR A 91 -18.90 -4.38 6.05
N ASP A 92 -18.81 -4.34 4.71
CA ASP A 92 -17.82 -5.08 3.95
C ASP A 92 -16.43 -4.44 4.11
N PRO A 93 -15.48 -5.11 4.80
CA PRO A 93 -14.14 -4.58 5.00
C PRO A 93 -13.29 -4.57 3.73
N THR A 94 -13.75 -5.23 2.65
CA THR A 94 -13.04 -5.29 1.36
C THR A 94 -13.28 -4.07 0.48
N ILE A 95 -14.23 -3.20 0.84
CA ILE A 95 -14.54 -1.96 0.13
C ILE A 95 -13.97 -0.80 0.95
N PRO A 96 -12.72 -0.35 0.70
CA PRO A 96 -12.06 0.63 1.57
C PRO A 96 -12.67 2.03 1.46
N SER A 97 -13.46 2.34 0.43
CA SER A 97 -13.93 3.71 0.17
C SER A 97 -14.76 4.33 1.30
N TRP A 98 -15.57 3.54 2.03
CA TRP A 98 -16.35 4.08 3.15
C TRP A 98 -15.46 4.38 4.36
N LYS A 99 -14.44 3.54 4.63
CA LYS A 99 -13.44 3.80 5.67
C LYS A 99 -12.62 5.05 5.36
N ILE A 100 -12.19 5.21 4.11
CA ILE A 100 -11.47 6.39 3.64
C ILE A 100 -12.33 7.65 3.81
N LEU A 101 -13.61 7.58 3.44
CA LEU A 101 -14.54 8.69 3.64
C LEU A 101 -14.69 9.05 5.12
N ASN A 102 -14.87 8.07 5.99
CA ASN A 102 -14.97 8.30 7.43
C ASN A 102 -13.69 8.91 8.00
N ALA A 103 -12.52 8.35 7.67
CA ALA A 103 -11.24 8.84 8.17
C ALA A 103 -10.99 10.31 7.77
N PHE A 104 -11.27 10.66 6.51
CA PHE A 104 -11.10 12.04 6.06
C PHE A 104 -12.19 12.97 6.61
N HIS A 105 -13.43 12.50 6.76
CA HIS A 105 -14.50 13.27 7.40
C HIS A 105 -14.21 13.55 8.88
N GLU A 106 -13.73 12.56 9.63
CA GLU A 106 -13.29 12.71 11.02
C GLU A 106 -12.12 13.69 11.14
N TYR A 107 -11.16 13.64 10.21
CA TYR A 107 -10.09 14.65 10.14
C TYR A 107 -10.66 16.07 9.94
N VAL A 108 -11.53 16.26 8.94
CA VAL A 108 -12.12 17.57 8.61
C VAL A 108 -12.99 18.10 9.76
N THR A 109 -13.75 17.23 10.43
CA THR A 109 -14.69 17.63 11.49
C THR A 109 -14.12 17.60 12.90
N GLY A 110 -12.96 16.97 13.10
CA GLY A 110 -12.24 16.93 14.36
C GLY A 110 -11.10 17.94 14.42
N VAL A 111 -10.10 17.80 13.54
CA VAL A 111 -8.86 18.60 13.57
C VAL A 111 -9.10 20.03 13.12
N VAL A 112 -9.88 20.20 12.05
CA VAL A 112 -10.09 21.52 11.43
C VAL A 112 -11.25 22.29 12.07
N ARG A 113 -12.14 21.62 12.81
CA ARG A 113 -13.38 22.24 13.34
C ARG A 113 -13.16 23.07 14.60
N ASP A 114 -12.11 22.82 15.37
CA ASP A 114 -11.78 23.63 16.54
C ASP A 114 -11.46 25.09 16.15
N GLU A 115 -11.25 25.35 14.86
CA GLU A 115 -11.14 26.66 14.23
C GLU A 115 -12.10 26.72 13.02
N LEU A 116 -13.37 27.11 13.20
CA LEU A 116 -14.35 27.19 12.09
C LEU A 116 -13.83 27.93 10.83
N ASP A 117 -12.98 28.94 11.03
CA ASP A 117 -12.32 29.68 9.95
C ASP A 117 -11.35 28.80 9.15
N ALA A 118 -10.69 27.83 9.77
CA ALA A 118 -9.77 26.90 9.12
C ALA A 118 -10.50 25.92 8.19
N LEU A 119 -11.74 25.52 8.51
CA LEU A 119 -12.55 24.66 7.64
C LEU A 119 -12.98 25.39 6.38
N GLU A 120 -13.48 26.61 6.54
CA GLU A 120 -13.84 27.46 5.40
C GLU A 120 -12.60 27.73 4.54
N GLU A 121 -11.47 28.08 5.16
CA GLU A 121 -10.22 28.35 4.45
C GLU A 121 -9.72 27.11 3.69
N LEU A 122 -9.63 25.95 4.35
CA LEU A 122 -9.25 24.69 3.70
C LEU A 122 -10.22 24.34 2.58
N GLY A 123 -11.53 24.49 2.82
CA GLY A 123 -12.59 24.28 1.85
C GLY A 123 -12.36 25.12 0.59
N ARG A 124 -12.10 26.42 0.76
CA ARG A 124 -11.79 27.36 -0.34
C ARG A 124 -10.50 26.97 -1.06
N VAL A 125 -9.41 26.70 -0.34
CA VAL A 125 -8.14 26.27 -0.93
C VAL A 125 -8.35 25.04 -1.81
N LEU A 126 -9.05 24.02 -1.32
CA LEU A 126 -9.28 22.81 -2.10
C LEU A 126 -10.26 23.04 -3.26
N HIS A 127 -11.35 23.79 -3.04
CA HIS A 127 -12.40 24.04 -4.02
C HIS A 127 -11.94 24.91 -5.18
N ASP A 128 -11.41 26.09 -4.88
CA ASP A 128 -11.06 27.13 -5.86
C ASP A 128 -9.90 26.69 -6.74
N ASN A 129 -8.93 25.97 -6.18
CA ASN A 129 -7.79 25.43 -6.93
C ASN A 129 -8.08 24.05 -7.56
N HIS A 130 -9.28 23.51 -7.37
CA HIS A 130 -9.66 22.16 -7.77
C HIS A 130 -8.70 21.08 -7.27
N TYR A 131 -8.09 21.28 -6.10
CA TYR A 131 -7.16 20.34 -5.53
C TYR A 131 -7.84 19.05 -5.11
N VAL A 132 -7.09 17.95 -5.24
CA VAL A 132 -7.41 16.63 -4.70
C VAL A 132 -6.22 16.19 -3.88
N VAL A 133 -6.45 15.94 -2.60
CA VAL A 133 -5.42 15.43 -1.69
C VAL A 133 -5.34 13.92 -1.87
N LEU A 134 -4.12 13.41 -2.00
CA LEU A 134 -3.84 12.00 -2.21
C LEU A 134 -3.19 11.41 -0.96
N PHE A 135 -3.78 10.32 -0.51
CA PHE A 135 -3.39 9.61 0.71
C PHE A 135 -3.13 8.14 0.39
N GLU A 136 -2.33 7.49 1.22
CA GLU A 136 -2.42 6.04 1.43
C GLU A 136 -3.30 5.78 2.65
N PHE A 137 -4.30 4.91 2.50
CA PHE A 137 -5.14 4.47 3.60
C PHE A 137 -4.63 3.13 4.14
N ASN A 138 -4.03 3.17 5.30
CA ASN A 138 -3.52 2.00 6.00
C ASN A 138 -4.66 1.39 6.81
N ASN A 139 -5.02 0.14 6.49
CA ASN A 139 -6.17 -0.56 7.08
C ASN A 139 -5.69 -1.65 8.03
N ALA A 140 -5.91 -1.47 9.33
CA ALA A 140 -5.56 -2.44 10.37
C ALA A 140 -6.26 -3.78 10.16
N THR A 141 -7.41 -3.83 9.52
CA THR A 141 -8.10 -5.11 9.23
C THR A 141 -7.67 -5.75 7.91
N HIS A 142 -6.86 -5.06 7.09
CA HIS A 142 -6.38 -5.57 5.81
C HIS A 142 -4.95 -5.10 5.53
N GLU A 143 -3.99 -5.79 6.14
CA GLU A 143 -2.58 -5.51 5.99
C GLU A 143 -2.07 -5.93 4.62
N HIS A 144 -1.23 -5.08 4.03
CA HIS A 144 -0.51 -5.43 2.83
C HIS A 144 0.70 -6.30 3.17
N LEU A 145 1.78 -5.69 3.65
CA LEU A 145 3.03 -6.38 3.92
C LEU A 145 3.58 -6.07 5.32
N PHE A 146 3.40 -4.84 5.79
CA PHE A 146 3.81 -4.45 7.13
C PHE A 146 2.64 -4.58 8.11
N PRO A 147 2.91 -4.86 9.40
CA PRO A 147 1.88 -4.82 10.43
C PRO A 147 1.23 -3.43 10.49
N ILE A 148 -0.09 -3.37 10.65
CA ILE A 148 -0.84 -2.11 10.80
C ILE A 148 -1.70 -2.22 12.06
N GLU A 149 -1.44 -1.34 13.03
CA GLU A 149 -2.09 -1.38 14.35
C GLU A 149 -3.46 -0.70 14.36
N ALA A 150 -3.59 0.42 13.66
CA ALA A 150 -4.81 1.22 13.57
C ALA A 150 -5.07 1.69 12.12
N ASP A 151 -6.32 2.02 11.82
CA ASP A 151 -6.67 2.62 10.52
C ASP A 151 -6.15 4.08 10.50
N PHE A 152 -5.43 4.48 9.45
CA PHE A 152 -4.96 5.87 9.28
C PHE A 152 -4.79 6.28 7.81
N LEU A 153 -4.78 7.60 7.57
CA LEU A 153 -4.46 8.21 6.28
C LEU A 153 -3.03 8.77 6.32
N ASP A 154 -2.32 8.68 5.21
CA ASP A 154 -0.93 9.12 5.07
C ASP A 154 -0.80 9.93 3.77
N GLY A 155 -0.83 11.25 3.87
CA GLY A 155 -0.81 12.18 2.74
C GLY A 155 0.54 12.16 2.04
N PHE A 156 0.54 12.08 0.70
CA PHE A 156 1.79 12.01 -0.06
C PHE A 156 1.86 12.95 -1.26
N ALA A 157 0.72 13.49 -1.71
CA ALA A 157 0.67 14.41 -2.84
C ALA A 157 -0.62 15.23 -2.83
N ILE A 158 -0.58 16.41 -3.45
CA ILE A 158 -1.78 17.13 -3.89
C ILE A 158 -1.75 17.20 -5.42
N ARG A 159 -2.90 16.95 -6.02
CA ARG A 159 -3.11 17.10 -7.46
C ARG A 159 -3.97 18.33 -7.73
N GLY A 160 -3.54 19.18 -8.66
CA GLY A 160 -4.33 20.31 -9.16
C GLY A 160 -5.04 20.07 -10.49
N VAL A 161 -5.39 21.17 -11.17
CA VAL A 161 -5.94 21.12 -12.53
C VAL A 161 -4.88 20.56 -13.48
N GLY A 162 -5.22 19.49 -14.21
CA GLY A 162 -4.26 18.75 -15.05
C GLY A 162 -3.94 17.38 -14.48
N SER A 163 -2.90 16.70 -14.98
CA SER A 163 -2.51 15.34 -14.57
C SER A 163 -1.33 15.26 -13.60
N ALA A 164 -0.58 16.35 -13.42
CA ALA A 164 0.59 16.37 -12.55
C ALA A 164 0.23 16.61 -11.08
N ALA A 165 1.05 16.06 -10.18
CA ALA A 165 1.12 16.54 -8.80
C ALA A 165 1.54 18.01 -8.82
N ILE A 166 1.06 18.81 -7.86
CA ILE A 166 1.72 20.08 -7.58
C ILE A 166 3.09 19.81 -6.95
N ASP A 167 3.94 20.83 -6.86
CA ASP A 167 5.28 20.64 -6.32
C ASP A 167 5.24 20.15 -4.85
N PRO A 168 6.22 19.31 -4.44
CA PRO A 168 6.27 18.79 -3.08
C PRO A 168 6.38 19.90 -2.02
N VAL A 169 7.06 21.01 -2.28
CA VAL A 169 7.21 22.09 -1.29
C VAL A 169 5.85 22.67 -0.94
N THR A 170 5.05 23.04 -1.95
CA THR A 170 3.68 23.53 -1.75
C THR A 170 2.78 22.46 -1.14
N THR A 171 2.91 21.20 -1.58
CA THR A 171 2.14 20.08 -1.04
C THR A 171 2.34 19.93 0.46
N PHE A 172 3.59 19.81 0.90
CA PHE A 172 3.91 19.56 2.30
C PHE A 172 3.73 20.80 3.16
N ALA A 173 3.91 22.01 2.62
CA ALA A 173 3.52 23.24 3.32
C ALA A 173 2.01 23.31 3.60
N LEU A 174 1.17 22.84 2.67
CA LEU A 174 -0.28 22.70 2.90
C LEU A 174 -0.58 21.60 3.91
N PHE A 175 0.17 20.49 3.89
CA PHE A 175 0.03 19.44 4.90
C PHE A 175 0.36 19.94 6.30
N ASP A 176 1.47 20.67 6.46
CA ASP A 176 1.85 21.27 7.74
C ASP A 176 0.83 22.31 8.20
N LYS A 177 0.40 23.22 7.30
CA LYS A 177 -0.57 24.27 7.62
C LYS A 177 -1.88 23.71 8.14
N TYR A 178 -2.41 22.68 7.49
CA TYR A 178 -3.70 22.10 7.85
C TYR A 178 -3.58 20.88 8.78
N GLN A 179 -2.36 20.49 9.13
CA GLN A 179 -2.04 19.32 9.94
C GLN A 179 -2.50 17.99 9.32
N PHE A 180 -2.45 17.88 7.98
CA PHE A 180 -2.70 16.61 7.33
C PHE A 180 -1.66 15.57 7.79
N PRO A 181 -2.08 14.35 8.17
CA PRO A 181 -1.12 13.28 8.36
C PRO A 181 -0.41 13.05 7.03
N ALA A 182 0.92 12.97 7.06
CA ALA A 182 1.72 12.96 5.85
C ALA A 182 2.94 12.07 6.00
N VAL A 183 3.35 11.47 4.88
CA VAL A 183 4.60 10.72 4.79
C VAL A 183 5.79 11.66 5.03
N LYS A 184 6.92 11.11 5.50
CA LYS A 184 8.16 11.88 5.60
C LYS A 184 8.60 12.32 4.21
N VAL A 185 9.12 13.54 4.11
CA VAL A 185 9.68 14.11 2.90
C VAL A 185 11.07 14.67 3.18
N GLU A 186 12.01 14.42 2.27
CA GLU A 186 13.38 14.91 2.37
C GLU A 186 13.82 15.50 1.03
N LYS A 187 14.51 16.64 1.08
CA LYS A 187 15.17 17.22 -0.10
C LYS A 187 16.56 16.61 -0.24
N ARG A 188 16.90 16.14 -1.44
CA ARG A 188 18.20 15.52 -1.76
C ARG A 188 18.76 16.09 -3.06
N ALA A 189 20.08 16.02 -3.22
CA ALA A 189 20.74 16.39 -4.46
C ALA A 189 20.59 15.27 -5.50
N VAL A 190 20.53 15.62 -6.78
CA VAL A 190 20.39 14.64 -7.88
C VAL A 190 21.57 13.67 -7.94
N ALA A 191 22.76 14.11 -7.54
CA ALA A 191 23.96 13.28 -7.45
C ALA A 191 23.86 12.14 -6.41
N GLU A 192 22.90 12.22 -5.47
CA GLU A 192 22.68 11.20 -4.45
C GLU A 192 21.71 10.10 -4.89
N LEU A 193 21.20 10.13 -6.13
CA LEU A 193 20.17 9.20 -6.60
C LEU A 193 20.58 7.72 -6.42
N ASP A 194 21.81 7.36 -6.77
CA ASP A 194 22.30 5.99 -6.67
C ASP A 194 22.42 5.54 -5.21
N ASP A 195 22.86 6.44 -4.32
CA ASP A 195 22.94 6.18 -2.87
C ASP A 195 21.56 5.99 -2.27
N ILE A 196 20.57 6.81 -2.65
CA ILE A 196 19.16 6.66 -2.26
C ILE A 196 18.63 5.30 -2.70
N VAL A 197 18.90 4.89 -3.94
CA VAL A 197 18.45 3.59 -4.46
C VAL A 197 19.08 2.44 -3.67
N ALA A 198 20.38 2.51 -3.37
CA ALA A 198 21.08 1.49 -2.60
C ALA A 198 20.57 1.39 -1.16
N GLU A 199 20.39 2.52 -0.48
CA GLU A 199 19.84 2.60 0.88
C GLU A 199 18.45 1.97 0.95
N VAL A 200 17.56 2.37 0.04
CA VAL A 200 16.17 1.88 0.02
C VAL A 200 16.10 0.39 -0.31
N ARG A 201 16.94 -0.11 -1.21
CA ARG A 201 16.99 -1.55 -1.52
C ARG A 201 17.42 -2.39 -0.32
N ALA A 202 18.35 -1.88 0.49
CA ALA A 202 18.84 -2.53 1.70
C ALA A 202 17.87 -2.45 2.89
N ASP A 203 16.91 -1.52 2.86
CA ASP A 203 15.94 -1.33 3.94
C ASP A 203 15.01 -2.55 4.12
N THR A 204 14.68 -2.87 5.37
CA THR A 204 13.76 -3.95 5.76
C THR A 204 12.52 -3.46 6.48
N THR A 205 12.42 -2.17 6.80
CA THR A 205 11.33 -1.60 7.62
C THR A 205 10.28 -0.86 6.79
N THR A 206 10.62 -0.47 5.56
CA THR A 206 9.68 0.24 4.66
C THR A 206 9.42 -0.49 3.35
N GLU A 207 8.32 -0.14 2.67
CA GLU A 207 8.08 -0.59 1.29
C GLU A 207 9.10 0.00 0.33
N GLY A 208 9.54 1.22 0.61
CA GLY A 208 10.55 1.97 -0.13
C GLY A 208 10.18 3.45 -0.19
N VAL A 209 10.51 4.11 -1.30
CA VAL A 209 10.31 5.56 -1.48
C VAL A 209 9.71 5.92 -2.84
N VAL A 210 9.17 7.12 -2.91
CA VAL A 210 8.85 7.82 -4.17
C VAL A 210 9.78 9.03 -4.29
N VAL A 211 10.52 9.10 -5.39
CA VAL A 211 11.44 10.19 -5.72
C VAL A 211 10.78 11.09 -6.76
N TYR A 212 10.62 12.36 -6.42
CA TYR A 212 10.15 13.43 -7.29
C TYR A 212 11.37 14.11 -7.91
N PHE A 213 11.42 14.16 -9.24
CA PHE A 213 12.43 14.90 -9.98
C PHE A 213 11.91 16.30 -10.25
N MET A 214 12.65 17.31 -9.83
CA MET A 214 12.29 18.72 -9.99
C MET A 214 13.22 19.41 -10.98
N LEU A 215 12.66 20.32 -11.77
CA LEU A 215 13.43 21.28 -12.58
C LEU A 215 12.68 22.61 -12.56
N ASP A 216 13.37 23.69 -12.17
CA ASP A 216 12.82 25.05 -12.14
C ASP A 216 11.51 25.15 -11.32
N GLY A 217 11.42 24.37 -10.24
CA GLY A 217 10.25 24.32 -9.35
C GLY A 217 9.09 23.45 -9.84
N GLU A 218 9.21 22.78 -11.00
CA GLU A 218 8.19 21.88 -11.53
C GLU A 218 8.55 20.41 -11.35
N VAL A 219 7.54 19.56 -11.06
CA VAL A 219 7.72 18.10 -11.05
C VAL A 219 7.83 17.61 -12.49
N ILE A 220 9.02 17.20 -12.89
CA ILE A 220 9.27 16.68 -14.24
C ILE A 220 9.16 15.16 -14.33
N GLY A 221 9.21 14.44 -13.21
CA GLY A 221 9.09 12.98 -13.22
C GLY A 221 9.00 12.38 -11.81
N LEU A 222 8.62 11.10 -11.77
CA LEU A 222 8.48 10.33 -10.55
C LEU A 222 9.13 8.97 -10.71
N LEU A 223 9.83 8.53 -9.67
CA LEU A 223 10.41 7.20 -9.57
C LEU A 223 9.97 6.52 -8.30
N LYS A 224 9.62 5.24 -8.39
CA LYS A 224 9.41 4.38 -7.23
C LYS A 224 10.61 3.48 -7.06
N VAL A 225 11.17 3.47 -5.86
CA VAL A 225 12.18 2.50 -5.46
C VAL A 225 11.57 1.66 -4.34
N LYS A 226 11.54 0.35 -4.51
CA LYS A 226 11.06 -0.58 -3.50
C LYS A 226 12.25 -1.25 -2.82
N SER A 227 12.09 -1.59 -1.55
CA SER A 227 13.09 -2.41 -0.87
C SER A 227 13.12 -3.84 -1.40
N ASP A 228 14.29 -4.48 -1.36
CA ASP A 228 14.42 -5.89 -1.75
C ASP A 228 13.62 -6.77 -0.79
N PHE A 229 13.64 -6.41 0.50
CA PHE A 229 12.80 -7.04 1.52
C PHE A 229 11.32 -7.02 1.15
N TYR A 230 10.78 -5.84 0.83
CA TYR A 230 9.37 -5.71 0.44
C TYR A 230 9.06 -6.58 -0.77
N THR A 231 9.91 -6.52 -1.78
CA THR A 231 9.69 -7.20 -3.05
C THR A 231 9.65 -8.73 -2.87
N LEU A 232 10.57 -9.28 -2.05
CA LEU A 232 10.61 -10.70 -1.72
C LEU A 232 9.44 -11.15 -0.84
N ALA A 233 9.07 -10.35 0.15
CA ALA A 233 7.96 -10.65 1.04
C ALA A 233 6.62 -10.57 0.29
N ARG A 234 6.47 -9.63 -0.67
CA ARG A 234 5.32 -9.56 -1.57
C ARG A 234 5.21 -10.80 -2.45
N ALA A 235 6.32 -11.23 -3.06
CA ALA A 235 6.35 -12.47 -3.86
C ALA A 235 5.95 -13.69 -3.00
N THR A 236 6.40 -13.74 -1.75
CA THR A 236 5.99 -14.76 -0.77
C THR A 236 4.49 -14.72 -0.49
N ARG A 237 3.94 -13.52 -0.22
CA ARG A 237 2.51 -13.28 0.01
C ARG A 237 1.64 -13.80 -1.13
N GLU A 238 2.05 -13.59 -2.37
CA GLU A 238 1.31 -14.07 -3.55
C GLU A 238 1.25 -15.60 -3.61
N GLN A 239 2.36 -16.28 -3.34
CA GLN A 239 2.38 -17.74 -3.30
C GLN A 239 1.57 -18.29 -2.11
N PHE A 240 1.66 -17.62 -0.96
CA PHE A 240 0.84 -17.90 0.21
C PHE A 240 -0.66 -17.75 -0.07
N LYS A 241 -1.08 -16.65 -0.72
CA LYS A 241 -2.49 -16.43 -1.12
C LYS A 241 -2.98 -17.55 -2.02
N ARG A 242 -2.14 -18.02 -2.97
CA ARG A 242 -2.45 -19.16 -3.85
C ARG A 242 -2.62 -20.46 -3.06
N LEU A 243 -1.71 -20.77 -2.12
CA LEU A 243 -1.85 -21.92 -1.22
C LEU A 243 -3.19 -21.85 -0.48
N GLY A 244 -3.47 -20.74 0.20
CA GLY A 244 -4.75 -20.56 0.91
C GLY A 244 -5.96 -20.71 -0.01
N ASN A 245 -5.86 -20.31 -1.29
CA ASN A 245 -6.97 -20.40 -2.25
C ASN A 245 -7.24 -21.84 -2.67
N SER A 246 -6.19 -22.63 -2.90
CA SER A 246 -6.32 -24.07 -3.18
C SER A 246 -7.03 -24.78 -2.05
N VAL A 247 -6.64 -24.49 -0.81
CA VAL A 247 -7.24 -25.09 0.39
C VAL A 247 -8.68 -24.61 0.57
N PHE A 248 -8.93 -23.31 0.46
CA PHE A 248 -10.27 -22.74 0.59
C PHE A 248 -11.25 -23.32 -0.44
N ARG A 249 -10.82 -23.54 -1.68
CA ARG A 249 -11.62 -24.18 -2.73
C ARG A 249 -11.94 -25.63 -2.39
N ALA A 250 -10.95 -26.40 -1.92
CA ALA A 250 -11.17 -27.78 -1.46
C ALA A 250 -12.20 -27.85 -0.32
N LEU A 251 -12.09 -26.93 0.65
CA LEU A 251 -13.04 -26.80 1.75
C LEU A 251 -14.45 -26.40 1.30
N LYS A 252 -14.58 -25.55 0.26
CA LYS A 252 -15.88 -25.15 -0.29
C LYS A 252 -16.57 -26.26 -1.08
N ALA A 253 -15.81 -27.20 -1.64
CA ALA A 253 -16.34 -28.32 -2.41
C ALA A 253 -16.98 -29.42 -1.52
N LEU A 254 -16.74 -29.40 -0.21
CA LEU A 254 -17.39 -30.32 0.72
C LEU A 254 -18.85 -29.93 0.99
N GLN A 255 -19.75 -30.92 0.96
CA GLN A 255 -21.15 -30.74 1.35
C GLN A 255 -21.30 -30.65 2.89
N PRO A 256 -22.35 -29.98 3.41
CA PRO A 256 -22.60 -29.82 4.85
C PRO A 256 -22.75 -31.12 5.67
N ARG A 257 -22.89 -32.27 5.00
CA ARG A 257 -23.04 -33.61 5.60
C ARG A 257 -21.89 -34.55 5.23
N ALA A 258 -20.72 -34.01 4.87
CA ALA A 258 -19.57 -34.85 4.58
C ALA A 258 -19.22 -35.74 5.79
N PRO A 259 -18.94 -37.04 5.59
CA PRO A 259 -18.52 -37.91 6.67
C PRO A 259 -17.24 -37.36 7.32
N SER A 260 -17.06 -37.62 8.61
CA SER A 260 -15.92 -37.08 9.39
C SER A 260 -14.55 -37.36 8.76
N GLY A 261 -14.40 -38.50 8.08
CA GLY A 261 -13.22 -38.84 7.29
C GLY A 261 -12.97 -37.89 6.10
N ALA A 262 -14.02 -37.54 5.35
CA ALA A 262 -13.93 -36.60 4.23
C ALA A 262 -13.65 -35.16 4.70
N VAL A 263 -14.20 -34.76 5.86
CA VAL A 263 -13.85 -33.48 6.50
C VAL A 263 -12.36 -33.48 6.86
N ARG A 264 -11.87 -34.52 7.53
CA ARG A 264 -10.46 -34.66 7.92
C ARG A 264 -9.52 -34.62 6.71
N GLU A 265 -9.90 -35.28 5.62
CA GLU A 265 -9.13 -35.28 4.38
C GLU A 265 -9.06 -33.89 3.75
N ALA A 266 -10.18 -33.17 3.63
CA ALA A 266 -10.19 -31.85 3.00
C ALA A 266 -9.55 -30.73 3.85
N VAL A 267 -9.59 -30.83 5.18
CA VAL A 267 -8.91 -29.89 6.09
C VAL A 267 -7.43 -30.19 6.28
N THR A 268 -6.94 -31.31 5.73
CA THR A 268 -5.52 -31.66 5.78
C THR A 268 -4.87 -31.27 4.46
N ILE A 269 -3.86 -30.41 4.54
CA ILE A 269 -3.10 -30.01 3.35
C ILE A 269 -2.22 -31.19 2.93
N SER A 270 -2.48 -31.74 1.73
CA SER A 270 -1.74 -32.89 1.24
C SER A 270 -0.28 -32.54 0.98
N ARG A 271 0.61 -33.53 1.16
CA ARG A 271 2.03 -33.38 0.84
C ARG A 271 2.26 -32.94 -0.61
N ALA A 272 1.47 -33.46 -1.55
CA ALA A 272 1.51 -33.06 -2.95
C ALA A 272 1.20 -31.56 -3.14
N THR A 273 0.14 -31.05 -2.47
CA THR A 273 -0.21 -29.62 -2.53
C THR A 273 0.93 -28.73 -2.01
N LEU A 274 1.58 -29.16 -0.93
CA LEU A 274 2.70 -28.43 -0.35
C LEU A 274 3.91 -28.43 -1.28
N THR A 275 4.31 -29.59 -1.80
CA THR A 275 5.38 -29.72 -2.80
C THR A 275 5.14 -28.83 -4.03
N ASP A 276 3.90 -28.78 -4.52
CA ASP A 276 3.54 -27.91 -5.65
C ASP A 276 3.71 -26.42 -5.32
N VAL A 277 3.35 -25.99 -4.11
CA VAL A 277 3.56 -24.62 -3.64
C VAL A 277 5.05 -24.32 -3.54
N GLU A 278 5.85 -25.20 -2.94
CA GLU A 278 7.30 -25.01 -2.84
C GLU A 278 7.96 -24.89 -4.22
N ASN A 279 7.57 -25.73 -5.17
CA ASN A 279 8.07 -25.67 -6.55
C ASN A 279 7.65 -24.37 -7.27
N ARG A 280 6.48 -23.82 -6.96
CA ARG A 280 6.09 -22.49 -7.46
C ARG A 280 6.91 -21.37 -6.81
N ILE A 281 7.18 -21.45 -5.51
CA ILE A 281 8.02 -20.50 -4.79
C ILE A 281 9.43 -20.50 -5.40
N ARG A 282 10.08 -21.66 -5.53
CA ARG A 282 11.41 -21.78 -6.14
C ARG A 282 11.45 -21.15 -7.53
N ARG A 283 10.46 -21.45 -8.38
CA ARG A 283 10.35 -20.86 -9.72
C ARG A 283 10.10 -19.34 -9.71
N ARG A 284 9.33 -18.82 -8.75
CA ARG A 284 9.09 -17.38 -8.63
C ARG A 284 10.36 -16.66 -8.20
N MET A 285 11.07 -17.17 -7.19
CA MET A 285 12.28 -16.55 -6.67
C MET A 285 13.43 -16.59 -7.68
N ALA A 286 13.56 -17.67 -8.47
CA ALA A 286 14.53 -17.77 -9.56
C ALA A 286 14.26 -16.82 -10.74
N ARG A 287 13.14 -16.07 -10.72
CA ARG A 287 12.74 -15.10 -11.75
C ARG A 287 12.52 -13.72 -11.14
N MET A 288 13.28 -13.39 -10.11
CA MET A 288 13.26 -12.11 -9.41
C MET A 288 14.34 -11.18 -9.97
N ASP A 289 14.39 -11.05 -11.30
CA ASP A 289 15.43 -10.30 -12.03
C ASP A 289 15.43 -8.78 -11.77
N GLN A 290 14.43 -8.27 -11.06
CA GLN A 290 14.41 -6.90 -10.54
C GLN A 290 15.33 -6.66 -9.34
N ILE A 291 15.73 -7.74 -8.64
CA ILE A 291 16.67 -7.67 -7.51
C ILE A 291 18.07 -8.04 -8.04
N PRO A 292 19.12 -7.21 -7.84
CA PRO A 292 20.39 -7.38 -8.55
C PRO A 292 21.10 -8.70 -8.19
N SER A 293 20.91 -9.19 -6.96
CA SER A 293 21.52 -10.44 -6.48
C SER A 293 20.71 -11.70 -6.77
N TYR A 294 19.71 -11.66 -7.65
CA TYR A 294 18.82 -12.81 -7.87
C TYR A 294 19.52 -14.07 -8.36
N GLU A 295 20.57 -13.95 -9.18
CA GLU A 295 21.29 -15.12 -9.69
C GLU A 295 21.99 -15.89 -8.57
N THR A 296 22.46 -15.21 -7.53
CA THR A 296 23.20 -15.81 -6.42
C THR A 296 22.29 -16.18 -5.24
N ASP A 297 21.24 -15.40 -4.98
CA ASP A 297 20.54 -15.46 -3.70
C ASP A 297 19.14 -16.11 -3.79
N HIS A 298 18.63 -16.39 -5.00
CA HIS A 298 17.25 -16.87 -5.19
C HIS A 298 16.94 -18.17 -4.44
N GLU A 299 17.91 -19.06 -4.24
CA GLU A 299 17.73 -20.29 -3.47
C GLU A 299 17.47 -19.99 -1.99
N ALA A 300 18.24 -19.07 -1.39
CA ALA A 300 18.05 -18.64 -0.01
C ALA A 300 16.69 -17.94 0.17
N TRP A 301 16.28 -17.12 -0.80
CA TRP A 301 14.96 -16.49 -0.80
C TRP A 301 13.83 -17.51 -0.89
N ALA A 302 13.98 -18.52 -1.75
CA ALA A 302 13.02 -19.60 -1.87
C ALA A 302 12.93 -20.41 -0.57
N ALA A 303 14.07 -20.73 0.06
CA ALA A 303 14.11 -21.43 1.33
C ALA A 303 13.35 -20.65 2.43
N ARG A 304 13.56 -19.33 2.52
CA ARG A 304 12.83 -18.46 3.47
C ARG A 304 11.32 -18.44 3.19
N ALA A 305 10.91 -18.27 1.95
CA ALA A 305 9.50 -18.24 1.57
C ALA A 305 8.78 -19.58 1.79
N VAL A 306 9.49 -20.70 1.57
CA VAL A 306 9.01 -22.04 1.92
C VAL A 306 8.89 -22.19 3.44
N ALA A 307 9.91 -21.77 4.20
CA ALA A 307 9.88 -21.79 5.66
C ALA A 307 8.71 -20.99 6.23
N PHE A 308 8.36 -19.84 5.63
CA PHE A 308 7.15 -19.09 5.99
C PHE A 308 5.86 -19.90 5.81
N CYS A 309 5.72 -20.63 4.69
CA CYS A 309 4.54 -21.46 4.45
C CYS A 309 4.42 -22.58 5.49
N HIS A 310 5.53 -23.24 5.84
CA HIS A 310 5.56 -24.25 6.92
C HIS A 310 5.26 -23.63 8.28
N TYR A 311 5.83 -22.47 8.60
CA TYR A 311 5.52 -21.73 9.81
C TYR A 311 4.02 -21.45 9.95
N TRP A 312 3.37 -20.97 8.88
CA TRP A 312 1.92 -20.74 8.88
C TRP A 312 1.13 -22.04 9.09
N LEU A 313 1.54 -23.13 8.45
CA LEU A 313 0.90 -24.43 8.63
C LEU A 313 0.95 -24.86 10.09
N ASP A 314 2.12 -24.83 10.70
CA ASP A 314 2.35 -25.37 12.04
C ASP A 314 1.82 -24.48 13.15
N ASN A 315 1.83 -23.15 12.95
CA ASN A 315 1.48 -22.20 13.99
C ASN A 315 0.09 -21.60 13.87
N VAL A 316 -0.55 -21.69 12.71
CA VAL A 316 -1.87 -21.10 12.50
C VAL A 316 -2.86 -22.14 11.99
N TYR A 317 -2.60 -22.70 10.81
CA TYR A 317 -3.58 -23.57 10.16
C TYR A 317 -3.83 -24.84 10.96
N ASN A 318 -2.79 -25.61 11.30
CA ASN A 318 -2.89 -26.89 11.99
C ASN A 318 -3.37 -26.78 13.43
N LYS A 319 -3.15 -25.63 14.09
CA LYS A 319 -3.67 -25.34 15.43
C LYS A 319 -5.14 -24.98 15.44
N ALA A 320 -5.72 -24.56 14.31
CA ALA A 320 -7.14 -24.31 14.22
C ALA A 320 -7.94 -25.62 14.41
N PRO A 321 -9.15 -25.57 15.01
CA PRO A 321 -10.03 -26.72 15.10
C PRO A 321 -10.19 -27.46 13.76
N LEU A 322 -10.38 -28.79 13.82
CA LEU A 322 -10.62 -29.64 12.66
C LEU A 322 -12.07 -29.49 12.15
N THR A 323 -12.48 -28.26 11.86
CA THR A 323 -13.78 -27.92 11.25
C THR A 323 -13.55 -27.06 10.02
N ILE A 324 -14.48 -27.10 9.07
CA ILE A 324 -14.38 -26.35 7.82
C ILE A 324 -14.36 -24.84 8.11
N GLU A 325 -15.23 -24.40 9.03
CA GLU A 325 -15.42 -23.00 9.40
C GLU A 325 -14.17 -22.45 10.09
N ALA A 326 -13.60 -23.18 11.04
CA ALA A 326 -12.39 -22.74 11.72
C ALA A 326 -11.19 -22.65 10.76
N ARG A 327 -11.08 -23.59 9.81
CA ARG A 327 -10.00 -23.61 8.81
C ARG A 327 -10.15 -22.48 7.79
N LYS A 328 -11.39 -22.16 7.36
CA LYS A 328 -11.68 -20.99 6.52
C LYS A 328 -11.33 -19.69 7.25
N ALA A 329 -11.79 -19.54 8.50
CA ALA A 329 -11.50 -18.37 9.32
C ALA A 329 -9.98 -18.19 9.54
N ALA A 330 -9.23 -19.27 9.76
CA ALA A 330 -7.77 -19.21 9.86
C ALA A 330 -7.11 -18.71 8.57
N ILE A 331 -7.56 -19.16 7.39
CA ILE A 331 -7.06 -18.70 6.09
C ILE A 331 -7.38 -17.21 5.89
N GLU A 332 -8.62 -16.80 6.16
CA GLU A 332 -9.08 -15.42 6.01
C GLU A 332 -8.33 -14.47 6.94
N ALA A 333 -8.23 -14.81 8.22
CA ALA A 333 -7.46 -14.04 9.20
C ALA A 333 -5.99 -13.91 8.81
N SER A 334 -5.37 -15.00 8.34
CA SER A 334 -3.95 -14.96 7.89
C SER A 334 -3.73 -14.10 6.67
N ARG A 335 -4.73 -13.95 5.79
CA ARG A 335 -4.68 -13.07 4.62
C ARG A 335 -4.88 -11.61 4.99
N ALA A 336 -5.85 -11.36 5.87
CA ALA A 336 -6.18 -10.04 6.39
C ALA A 336 -5.03 -9.47 7.23
N LYS A 337 -4.31 -10.33 7.96
CA LYS A 337 -3.18 -9.98 8.83
C LYS A 337 -1.85 -10.56 8.34
N PHE A 338 -1.60 -10.48 7.03
CA PHE A 338 -0.38 -11.05 6.45
C PHE A 338 0.87 -10.38 7.02
N GLY A 339 0.89 -9.06 7.17
CA GLY A 339 2.09 -8.35 7.61
C GLY A 339 2.49 -8.71 9.04
N THR A 340 1.52 -8.71 9.95
CA THR A 340 1.67 -9.21 11.32
C THR A 340 2.16 -10.65 11.35
N LEU A 341 1.59 -11.52 10.52
CA LEU A 341 1.99 -12.94 10.47
C LEU A 341 3.42 -13.10 9.94
N TYR A 342 3.78 -12.37 8.90
CA TYR A 342 5.10 -12.42 8.27
C TYR A 342 6.18 -11.82 9.18
N ALA A 343 5.90 -10.71 9.86
CA ALA A 343 6.80 -10.11 10.85
C ALA A 343 7.13 -11.09 11.99
N LYS A 344 6.11 -11.79 12.53
CA LYS A 344 6.30 -12.82 13.58
C LYS A 344 7.18 -13.98 13.11
N PHE A 345 6.99 -14.42 11.86
CA PHE A 345 7.86 -15.43 11.25
C PHE A 345 9.28 -14.89 11.10
N TYR A 346 9.43 -13.69 10.57
CA TYR A 346 10.72 -13.11 10.22
C TYR A 346 11.62 -12.93 11.45
N ALA A 347 11.06 -12.42 12.54
CA ALA A 347 11.77 -12.28 13.82
C ALA A 347 12.25 -13.62 14.41
N GLN A 348 11.56 -14.72 14.14
CA GLN A 348 11.98 -16.06 14.55
C GLN A 348 13.01 -16.69 13.59
N TYR A 349 12.87 -16.40 12.30
CA TYR A 349 13.70 -17.00 11.25
C TYR A 349 15.05 -16.30 11.11
N VAL A 350 15.12 -15.00 11.37
CA VAL A 350 16.34 -14.18 11.35
C VAL A 350 16.54 -13.58 12.75
N PRO A 351 17.29 -14.24 13.64
CA PRO A 351 17.48 -13.74 15.01
C PRO A 351 18.07 -12.32 15.02
N GLY A 352 17.41 -11.41 15.75
CA GLY A 352 17.80 -9.99 15.82
C GLY A 352 17.19 -9.10 14.74
N ALA A 353 16.40 -9.64 13.81
CA ALA A 353 15.64 -8.83 12.86
C ALA A 353 14.35 -8.31 13.49
N GLU A 354 14.14 -7.00 13.45
CA GLU A 354 12.88 -6.34 13.79
C GLU A 354 12.19 -5.86 12.51
N VAL A 355 10.90 -6.15 12.38
CA VAL A 355 10.04 -5.57 11.34
C VAL A 355 9.14 -4.58 12.05
N GLU A 356 9.37 -3.30 11.83
CA GLU A 356 8.59 -2.25 12.46
C GLU A 356 7.14 -2.27 11.94
N ALA A 357 6.20 -1.90 12.81
CA ALA A 357 4.83 -1.66 12.40
C ALA A 357 4.76 -0.41 11.52
N GLY A 358 3.85 -0.41 10.54
CA GLY A 358 3.50 0.81 9.82
C GLY A 358 2.87 1.80 10.79
N VAL A 359 3.65 2.78 11.21
CA VAL A 359 3.18 3.93 11.98
C VAL A 359 2.82 5.06 11.02
N ALA A 360 1.78 5.82 11.36
CA ALA A 360 1.48 7.07 10.67
C ALA A 360 2.71 7.99 10.69
N GLY A 361 2.98 8.68 9.58
CA GLY A 361 4.03 9.68 9.57
C GLY A 361 3.75 10.72 10.65
N ALA A 362 4.66 10.85 11.63
CA ALA A 362 4.64 11.97 12.55
C ALA A 362 4.98 13.22 11.74
N SER A 363 4.01 14.13 11.56
CA SER A 363 4.25 15.46 11.02
C SER A 363 5.25 16.17 11.94
N GLY A 364 6.48 16.30 11.46
CA GLY A 364 7.60 16.71 12.33
C GLY A 364 8.94 16.75 11.60
N GLY A 365 8.96 17.32 10.40
CA GLY A 365 10.19 17.60 9.66
C GLY A 365 9.93 18.74 8.71
N GLY A 366 10.00 19.98 9.22
CA GLY A 366 9.90 21.16 8.37
C GLY A 366 11.00 21.12 7.31
N LEU A 367 10.58 21.27 6.05
CA LEU A 367 11.45 21.38 4.88
C LEU A 367 12.25 22.69 4.85
#